data_AF-A0A9X3TUJ2-F1
#
_entry.id   AF-A0A9X3TUJ2-F1
#
_cell.length_a   1.000
_cell.length_b   1.000
_cell.length_c   1.000
_cell.angle_alpha   90.00
_cell.angle_beta   90.00
_cell.angle_gamma   90.00
#
_symmetry.space_group_name_H-M   'P 1'
#
loop_
_entity.id
_entity.type
_entity.pdbx_description
1 polymer ?
#
loop_
_entity_poly.entity_id
_entity_poly.type
_entity_poly.pdbx_seq_one_letter_code
_entity_poly.pdbx_strand_id
1 'polypeptide(L)'
;MNGNRRTGVILLVLLLLILFAVKRWDQPGDQKVIKVDSWEEVKRYQYAKTPGLKRAEELHLVRTFDTKIHVPGTGRTLSIDEIWYNSKHVFFFTSIDVPSGFLGAVPNEREVPIVSFQMGLPGDKPGGPDHPLYTLNWMPNEGVIHNGRFYNRATTNPLYKDGMSDVLPQVDEIVLRDVSVSIGGQTIPLPDVTLPIRFDVRQEVTVSVPLKQELRPMDRTIALESLELGTTVNRLYFRFRSPDRSEQLNHLSFTLRSDKGEVRDSNLSRIEAGPNGRHYVEFEPFDKQPAKLELTLHSLWLAGDDRIRFSFDSGTYSRHVKNETDSYREKVGQHIATIKNTDIYLDELYYDDRGISFSVRYEDKEAGKVPRLHLIPETPNDAEMGNNRKLPLTVTATNERGEPGEYGQRGSSSEGTFDMFLDAKFVQASKRIDVTVDRLLYEIAGEWKAACEVPKGE
;
A
#
# COMPACT_ATOMS: atom_id res chain seq x y z
N MET A 1 -25.11 -52.61 10.34
CA MET A 1 -25.30 -51.15 10.48
C MET A 1 -24.14 -50.31 9.90
N ASN A 2 -23.42 -50.75 8.86
CA ASN A 2 -22.29 -50.00 8.27
C ASN A 2 -22.59 -49.36 6.88
N GLY A 3 -23.77 -49.62 6.30
CA GLY A 3 -24.17 -49.08 5.00
C GLY A 3 -24.48 -47.58 5.05
N ASN A 4 -25.26 -47.13 6.04
CA ASN A 4 -25.76 -45.75 6.10
C ASN A 4 -24.67 -44.70 6.42
N ARG A 5 -23.56 -45.09 7.07
CA ARG A 5 -22.44 -44.17 7.34
C ARG A 5 -21.63 -43.86 6.07
N ARG A 6 -21.49 -44.81 5.15
CA ARG A 6 -20.74 -44.60 3.90
C ARG A 6 -21.51 -43.71 2.92
N THR A 7 -22.82 -43.87 2.82
CA THR A 7 -23.67 -43.03 1.96
C THR A 7 -23.71 -41.57 2.44
N GLY A 8 -23.76 -41.34 3.76
CA GLY A 8 -23.75 -39.98 4.33
C GLY A 8 -22.45 -39.22 4.08
N VAL A 9 -21.29 -39.90 4.15
CA VAL A 9 -19.99 -39.29 3.87
C VAL A 9 -19.85 -38.93 2.39
N ILE A 10 -20.31 -39.79 1.48
CA ILE A 10 -20.26 -39.52 0.03
C ILE A 10 -21.12 -38.30 -0.32
N LEU A 11 -22.33 -38.20 0.24
CA LEU A 11 -23.22 -37.06 0.01
C LEU A 11 -22.64 -35.74 0.55
N LEU A 12 -21.99 -35.78 1.72
CA LEU A 12 -21.32 -34.62 2.30
C LEU A 12 -20.14 -34.15 1.44
N VAL A 13 -19.32 -35.06 0.93
CA VAL A 13 -18.20 -34.74 0.04
C VAL A 13 -18.69 -34.16 -1.29
N LEU A 14 -19.78 -34.71 -1.86
CA LEU A 14 -20.40 -34.16 -3.06
C LEU A 14 -20.97 -32.76 -2.82
N LEU A 15 -21.63 -32.54 -1.68
CA LEU A 15 -22.16 -31.23 -1.31
C LEU A 15 -21.03 -30.21 -1.11
N LEU A 16 -19.94 -30.61 -0.46
CA LEU A 16 -18.74 -29.76 -0.29
C LEU A 16 -18.06 -29.46 -1.62
N LEU A 17 -17.99 -30.42 -2.55
CA LEU A 17 -17.45 -30.20 -3.89
C LEU A 17 -18.34 -29.26 -4.72
N ILE A 18 -19.67 -29.37 -4.60
CA ILE A 18 -20.62 -28.45 -5.23
C ILE A 18 -20.50 -27.05 -4.62
N LEU A 19 -20.46 -26.93 -3.30
CA LEU A 19 -20.26 -25.65 -2.61
C LEU A 19 -18.90 -25.03 -2.95
N PHE A 20 -17.85 -25.83 -3.06
CA PHE A 20 -16.53 -25.38 -3.48
C PHE A 20 -16.51 -24.97 -4.95
N ALA A 21 -17.20 -25.68 -5.83
CA ALA A 21 -17.34 -25.33 -7.25
C ALA A 21 -18.17 -24.05 -7.44
N VAL A 22 -19.28 -23.88 -6.71
CA VAL A 22 -20.10 -22.66 -6.72
C VAL A 22 -19.32 -21.47 -6.16
N LYS A 23 -18.58 -21.65 -5.05
CA LYS A 23 -17.71 -20.61 -4.48
C LYS A 23 -16.55 -20.24 -5.41
N ARG A 24 -16.05 -21.18 -6.21
CA ARG A 24 -15.01 -20.94 -7.22
C ARG A 24 -15.55 -20.32 -8.51
N TRP A 25 -16.85 -20.49 -8.79
CA TRP A 25 -17.53 -19.82 -9.91
C TRP A 25 -17.83 -18.35 -9.61
N ASP A 26 -17.99 -18.01 -8.33
CA ASP A 26 -18.29 -16.64 -7.86
C ASP A 26 -17.04 -15.82 -7.52
N GLN A 27 -15.84 -16.38 -7.70
CA GLN A 27 -14.60 -15.61 -7.76
C GLN A 27 -14.31 -15.34 -9.24
N PRO A 28 -14.49 -14.11 -9.74
CA PRO A 28 -13.96 -13.77 -11.04
C PRO A 28 -12.46 -14.05 -10.99
N GLY A 29 -11.99 -15.04 -11.75
CA GLY A 29 -10.56 -15.24 -11.97
C GLY A 29 -9.95 -13.95 -12.52
N ASP A 30 -8.63 -13.79 -12.41
CA ASP A 30 -7.82 -12.65 -12.87
C ASP A 30 -7.90 -12.39 -14.39
N GLN A 31 -9.09 -12.27 -14.95
CA GLN A 31 -9.32 -11.82 -16.30
C GLN A 31 -9.11 -10.31 -16.31
N LYS A 32 -7.97 -9.90 -16.88
CA LYS A 32 -7.65 -8.48 -17.06
C LYS A 32 -8.69 -7.78 -17.94
N VAL A 33 -9.30 -8.48 -18.89
CA VAL A 33 -10.34 -7.90 -19.75
C VAL A 33 -11.64 -8.68 -19.62
N ILE A 34 -12.73 -7.98 -19.32
CA ILE A 34 -14.07 -8.57 -19.21
C ILE A 34 -15.03 -7.97 -20.25
N LYS A 35 -15.98 -8.77 -20.73
CA LYS A 35 -17.11 -8.26 -21.54
C LYS A 35 -18.30 -8.02 -20.64
N VAL A 36 -19.03 -6.93 -20.89
CA VAL A 36 -20.27 -6.62 -20.18
C VAL A 36 -21.36 -6.21 -21.17
N ASP A 37 -22.61 -6.38 -20.75
CA ASP A 37 -23.78 -6.19 -21.61
C ASP A 37 -24.42 -4.82 -21.42
N SER A 38 -24.01 -4.06 -20.39
CA SER A 38 -24.60 -2.76 -20.04
C SER A 38 -23.57 -1.71 -19.65
N TRP A 39 -23.93 -0.43 -19.82
CA TRP A 39 -23.12 0.70 -19.36
C TRP A 39 -23.01 0.73 -17.83
N GLU A 40 -24.07 0.33 -17.13
CA GLU A 40 -24.11 0.23 -15.68
C GLU A 40 -23.04 -0.73 -15.14
N GLU A 41 -22.74 -1.79 -15.87
CA GLU A 41 -21.66 -2.72 -15.54
C GLU A 41 -20.27 -2.12 -15.80
N VAL A 42 -20.11 -1.31 -16.85
CA VAL A 42 -18.88 -0.51 -17.07
C VAL A 42 -18.63 0.40 -15.88
N LYS A 43 -19.63 1.20 -15.48
CA LYS A 43 -19.51 2.09 -14.32
C LYS A 43 -19.27 1.32 -13.02
N ARG A 44 -19.93 0.18 -12.81
CA ARG A 44 -19.72 -0.67 -11.63
C ARG A 44 -18.26 -1.14 -11.54
N TYR A 45 -17.67 -1.54 -12.66
CA TYR A 45 -16.26 -1.90 -12.72
C TYR A 45 -15.36 -0.71 -12.39
N GLN A 46 -15.64 0.45 -12.97
CA GLN A 46 -14.89 1.68 -12.71
C GLN A 46 -14.91 2.08 -11.23
N TYR A 47 -16.07 1.99 -10.57
CA TYR A 47 -16.23 2.28 -9.14
C TYR A 47 -15.46 1.29 -8.26
N ALA A 48 -15.55 -0.01 -8.56
CA ALA A 48 -14.81 -1.03 -7.82
C ALA A 48 -13.27 -0.84 -7.89
N LYS A 49 -12.78 -0.32 -9.02
CA LYS A 49 -11.35 -0.09 -9.27
C LYS A 49 -10.88 1.33 -8.92
N THR A 50 -11.81 2.25 -8.71
CA THR A 50 -11.54 3.67 -8.42
C THR A 50 -12.43 4.14 -7.27
N PRO A 51 -12.12 3.75 -6.03
CA PRO A 51 -12.92 4.14 -4.87
C PRO A 51 -13.16 5.65 -4.81
N GLY A 52 -14.38 6.08 -4.52
CA GLY A 52 -14.75 7.48 -4.40
C GLY A 52 -15.20 8.14 -5.71
N LEU A 53 -14.95 7.49 -6.86
CA LEU A 53 -15.35 8.00 -8.18
C LEU A 53 -16.86 8.29 -8.23
N LYS A 54 -17.69 7.36 -7.73
CA LYS A 54 -19.14 7.54 -7.75
C LYS A 54 -19.58 8.79 -7.00
N ARG A 55 -18.99 9.02 -5.82
CA ARG A 55 -19.27 10.20 -5.01
C ARG A 55 -18.76 11.48 -5.69
N ALA A 56 -17.62 11.42 -6.35
CA ALA A 56 -17.08 12.53 -7.12
C ALA A 56 -17.99 12.92 -8.29
N GLU A 57 -18.61 11.94 -8.97
CA GLU A 57 -19.61 12.19 -10.02
C GLU A 57 -20.88 12.85 -9.46
N GLU A 58 -21.41 12.32 -8.35
CA GLU A 58 -22.59 12.88 -7.66
C GLU A 58 -22.35 14.32 -7.20
N LEU A 59 -21.11 14.69 -6.88
CA LEU A 59 -20.68 16.03 -6.50
C LEU A 59 -20.19 16.89 -7.68
N HIS A 60 -20.33 16.41 -8.92
CA HIS A 60 -19.91 17.11 -10.13
C HIS A 60 -18.42 17.51 -10.15
N LEU A 61 -17.55 16.68 -9.56
CA LEU A 61 -16.09 16.84 -9.57
C LEU A 61 -15.42 16.13 -10.76
N VAL A 62 -16.16 15.25 -11.44
CA VAL A 62 -15.73 14.59 -12.67
C VAL A 62 -16.13 15.43 -13.87
N ARG A 63 -15.25 15.53 -14.86
CA ARG A 63 -15.48 16.25 -16.12
C ARG A 63 -15.64 15.25 -17.25
N THR A 64 -16.68 15.39 -18.05
CA THR A 64 -16.91 14.60 -19.26
C THR A 64 -16.37 15.33 -20.48
N PHE A 65 -15.79 14.61 -21.43
CA PHE A 65 -15.28 15.18 -22.68
C PHE A 65 -15.84 14.41 -23.88
N ASP A 66 -16.03 15.10 -25.01
CA ASP A 66 -16.34 14.49 -26.31
C ASP A 66 -15.10 14.46 -27.22
N THR A 67 -13.91 14.41 -26.60
CA THR A 67 -12.64 14.41 -27.31
C THR A 67 -12.44 13.06 -27.98
N LYS A 68 -12.48 13.05 -29.32
CA LYS A 68 -12.28 11.87 -30.16
C LYS A 68 -11.05 12.06 -31.04
N ILE A 69 -10.16 11.07 -31.03
CA ILE A 69 -8.87 11.09 -31.71
C ILE A 69 -8.81 9.87 -32.63
N HIS A 70 -8.70 10.11 -33.93
CA HIS A 70 -8.52 9.03 -34.89
C HIS A 70 -7.14 8.39 -34.71
N VAL A 71 -7.08 7.06 -34.65
CA VAL A 71 -5.82 6.31 -34.52
C VAL A 71 -5.33 5.92 -35.93
N PRO A 72 -4.26 6.56 -36.44
CA PRO A 72 -3.82 6.39 -37.83
C PRO A 72 -3.58 4.93 -38.21
N GLY A 73 -4.04 4.54 -39.41
CA GLY A 73 -3.79 3.20 -39.96
C GLY A 73 -4.61 2.07 -39.35
N THR A 74 -5.48 2.34 -38.36
CA THR A 74 -6.25 1.28 -37.66
C THR A 74 -7.76 1.35 -37.89
N GLY A 75 -8.29 2.49 -38.37
CA GLY A 75 -9.73 2.71 -38.44
C GLY A 75 -10.42 2.88 -37.08
N ARG A 76 -9.66 2.97 -35.98
CA ARG A 76 -10.17 3.08 -34.61
C ARG A 76 -10.18 4.52 -34.14
N THR A 77 -11.00 4.79 -33.13
CA THR A 77 -11.10 6.08 -32.46
C THR A 77 -10.84 5.92 -30.97
N LEU A 78 -9.82 6.62 -30.47
CA LEU A 78 -9.59 6.83 -29.04
C LEU A 78 -10.49 7.97 -28.55
N SER A 79 -11.08 7.79 -27.38
CA SER A 79 -11.84 8.82 -26.67
C SER A 79 -11.28 8.99 -25.26
N ILE A 80 -11.22 10.24 -24.82
CA ILE A 80 -11.07 10.58 -23.42
C ILE A 80 -12.48 10.92 -22.95
N ASP A 81 -13.08 10.03 -22.19
CA ASP A 81 -14.51 10.09 -21.87
C ASP A 81 -14.74 10.93 -20.61
N GLU A 82 -13.96 10.68 -19.56
CA GLU A 82 -14.07 11.36 -18.26
C GLU A 82 -12.69 11.63 -17.66
N ILE A 83 -12.56 12.75 -16.94
CA ILE A 83 -11.40 13.03 -16.09
C ILE A 83 -11.88 13.36 -14.68
N TRP A 84 -11.30 12.67 -13.70
CA TRP A 84 -11.38 13.05 -12.30
C TRP A 84 -10.00 13.52 -11.84
N TYR A 85 -9.84 14.84 -11.74
CA TYR A 85 -8.63 15.47 -11.18
C TYR A 85 -8.87 15.74 -9.69
N ASN A 86 -8.02 15.21 -8.83
CA ASN A 86 -8.06 15.46 -7.39
C ASN A 86 -6.66 15.68 -6.80
N SER A 87 -6.62 15.96 -5.49
CA SER A 87 -5.43 16.30 -4.71
C SER A 87 -4.44 15.16 -4.51
N LYS A 88 -4.75 13.93 -4.95
CA LYS A 88 -3.85 12.77 -4.86
C LYS A 88 -3.51 12.19 -6.23
N HIS A 89 -4.48 12.18 -7.14
CA HIS A 89 -4.40 11.50 -8.43
C HIS A 89 -5.19 12.26 -9.50
N VAL A 90 -4.79 12.06 -10.76
CA VAL A 90 -5.61 12.40 -11.93
C VAL A 90 -5.96 11.10 -12.65
N PHE A 91 -7.25 10.82 -12.75
CA PHE A 91 -7.78 9.65 -13.44
C PHE A 91 -8.36 10.04 -14.78
N PHE A 92 -7.88 9.40 -15.84
CA PHE A 92 -8.39 9.56 -17.20
C PHE A 92 -9.12 8.28 -17.59
N PHE A 93 -10.44 8.34 -17.71
CA PHE A 93 -11.22 7.24 -18.24
C PHE A 93 -11.27 7.36 -19.76
N THR A 94 -10.73 6.36 -20.43
CA THR A 94 -10.57 6.36 -21.88
C THR A 94 -11.28 5.17 -22.49
N SER A 95 -11.66 5.30 -23.76
CA SER A 95 -12.19 4.19 -24.53
C SER A 95 -11.66 4.17 -25.95
N ILE A 96 -11.56 2.99 -26.54
CA ILE A 96 -11.08 2.82 -27.90
C ILE A 96 -11.85 1.71 -28.61
N ASP A 97 -12.13 1.91 -29.90
CA ASP A 97 -12.79 0.89 -30.73
C ASP A 97 -11.98 -0.40 -30.76
N VAL A 98 -12.67 -1.53 -30.57
CA VAL A 98 -12.10 -2.87 -30.69
C VAL A 98 -12.88 -3.69 -31.73
N PRO A 99 -12.21 -4.53 -32.52
CA PRO A 99 -12.86 -5.34 -33.55
C PRO A 99 -13.86 -6.33 -32.96
N SER A 100 -14.87 -6.68 -33.75
CA SER A 100 -15.81 -7.76 -33.45
C SER A 100 -15.04 -9.06 -33.17
N GLY A 101 -15.22 -9.66 -31.99
CA GLY A 101 -14.52 -10.90 -31.60
C GLY A 101 -13.18 -10.71 -30.88
N PHE A 102 -12.84 -9.48 -30.47
CA PHE A 102 -11.64 -9.15 -29.68
C PHE A 102 -11.40 -10.05 -28.44
N LEU A 103 -12.47 -10.62 -27.87
CA LEU A 103 -12.41 -11.57 -26.75
C LEU A 103 -12.51 -13.03 -27.20
N GLY A 104 -11.72 -13.43 -28.21
CA GLY A 104 -11.46 -14.85 -28.47
C GLY A 104 -10.84 -15.56 -27.25
N ALA A 105 -10.35 -16.80 -27.41
CA ALA A 105 -9.73 -17.56 -26.32
C ALA A 105 -8.51 -16.83 -25.75
N VAL A 106 -8.74 -16.00 -24.71
CA VAL A 106 -7.80 -15.11 -24.02
C VAL A 106 -7.13 -14.10 -24.97
N PRO A 107 -7.49 -12.80 -24.95
CA PRO A 107 -6.81 -11.83 -25.79
C PRO A 107 -5.31 -11.87 -25.53
N ASN A 108 -4.51 -11.96 -26.60
CA ASN A 108 -3.08 -11.77 -26.51
C ASN A 108 -2.85 -10.40 -25.84
N GLU A 109 -2.08 -10.33 -24.74
CA GLU A 109 -1.88 -9.08 -24.01
C GLU A 109 -1.37 -7.95 -24.92
N ARG A 110 -0.70 -8.28 -26.03
CA ARG A 110 -0.23 -7.32 -27.05
C ARG A 110 -1.35 -6.68 -27.86
N GLU A 111 -2.53 -7.28 -27.92
CA GLU A 111 -3.69 -6.75 -28.66
C GLU A 111 -4.53 -5.79 -27.81
N VAL A 112 -4.34 -5.80 -26.47
CA VAL A 112 -4.99 -4.85 -25.57
C VAL A 112 -4.44 -3.45 -25.81
N PRO A 113 -5.29 -2.48 -26.20
CA PRO A 113 -4.84 -1.12 -26.43
C PRO A 113 -4.40 -0.47 -25.12
N ILE A 114 -3.19 0.09 -25.12
CA ILE A 114 -2.64 0.83 -23.98
C ILE A 114 -2.42 2.28 -24.40
N VAL A 115 -3.00 3.22 -23.66
CA VAL A 115 -2.85 4.66 -23.89
C VAL A 115 -1.67 5.17 -23.04
N SER A 116 -0.82 6.00 -23.62
CA SER A 116 0.28 6.69 -22.93
C SER A 116 0.32 8.17 -23.31
N PHE A 117 0.67 9.03 -22.35
CA PHE A 117 0.88 10.46 -22.54
C PHE A 117 1.62 11.06 -21.34
N GLN A 118 2.13 12.26 -21.50
CA GLN A 118 2.62 13.11 -20.42
C GLN A 118 1.64 14.25 -20.16
N MET A 119 1.30 14.50 -18.89
CA MET A 119 0.44 15.62 -18.50
C MET A 119 1.28 16.81 -18.07
N GLY A 120 0.93 18.02 -18.51
CA GLY A 120 1.52 19.27 -18.01
C GLY A 120 0.61 20.48 -18.21
N LEU A 121 1.12 21.67 -17.86
CA LEU A 121 0.41 22.93 -18.08
C LEU A 121 0.61 23.46 -19.51
N PRO A 122 -0.34 24.26 -20.02
CA PRO A 122 -0.12 25.06 -21.22
C PRO A 122 1.14 25.93 -21.10
N GLY A 123 2.01 25.88 -22.10
CA GLY A 123 3.27 26.64 -22.11
C GLY A 123 4.47 25.97 -21.43
N ASP A 124 4.30 24.86 -20.71
CA ASP A 124 5.44 24.07 -20.26
C ASP A 124 6.24 23.56 -21.46
N LYS A 125 7.57 23.59 -21.34
CA LYS A 125 8.47 23.07 -22.38
C LYS A 125 8.36 21.53 -22.44
N PRO A 126 8.52 20.92 -23.62
CA PRO A 126 8.77 19.48 -23.73
C PRO A 126 9.97 19.10 -22.86
N GLY A 127 9.84 18.07 -22.00
CA GLY A 127 10.84 17.72 -20.99
C GLY A 127 10.77 18.53 -19.69
N GLY A 128 9.62 19.14 -19.37
CA GLY A 128 9.30 19.70 -18.06
C GLY A 128 9.14 18.62 -16.97
N PRO A 129 8.56 18.92 -15.79
CA PRO A 129 8.34 17.92 -14.76
C PRO A 129 7.59 16.70 -15.34
N ASP A 130 8.22 15.53 -15.32
CA ASP A 130 7.62 14.30 -15.82
C ASP A 130 6.50 13.86 -14.87
N HIS A 131 5.26 13.81 -15.38
CA HIS A 131 4.11 13.22 -14.71
C HIS A 131 3.73 11.90 -15.40
N PRO A 132 4.60 10.85 -15.32
CA PRO A 132 4.39 9.61 -16.04
C PRO A 132 3.13 8.90 -15.52
N LEU A 133 2.49 8.16 -16.41
CA LEU A 133 1.41 7.27 -16.02
C LEU A 133 1.94 6.15 -15.12
N TYR A 134 1.16 5.77 -14.12
CA TYR A 134 1.43 4.62 -13.28
C TYR A 134 0.15 3.81 -13.04
N THR A 135 0.36 2.60 -12.53
CA THR A 135 -0.71 1.66 -12.20
C THR A 135 -1.16 1.87 -10.75
N LEU A 136 -2.47 1.93 -10.51
CA LEU A 136 -3.06 1.98 -9.17
C LEU A 136 -4.26 1.03 -9.09
N ASN A 137 -4.07 -0.22 -8.68
CA ASN A 137 -5.14 -1.24 -8.58
C ASN A 137 -5.91 -1.55 -9.89
N TRP A 138 -5.49 -0.98 -11.02
CA TRP A 138 -6.04 -1.19 -12.36
C TRP A 138 -4.89 -1.15 -13.37
N MET A 139 -4.53 -2.32 -13.93
CA MET A 139 -3.39 -2.43 -14.86
C MET A 139 -3.66 -1.74 -16.21
N PRO A 140 -2.63 -1.29 -16.94
CA PRO A 140 -2.81 -0.62 -18.24
C PRO A 140 -3.49 -1.51 -19.29
N ASN A 141 -3.33 -2.84 -19.19
CA ASN A 141 -3.96 -3.83 -20.05
C ASN A 141 -5.20 -4.48 -19.43
N GLU A 142 -5.78 -3.86 -18.40
CA GLU A 142 -7.00 -4.31 -17.75
C GLU A 142 -8.17 -3.40 -18.13
N GLY A 143 -9.39 -3.91 -18.28
CA GLY A 143 -10.54 -3.07 -18.62
C GLY A 143 -11.80 -3.83 -19.00
N VAL A 144 -12.78 -3.08 -19.50
CA VAL A 144 -14.12 -3.58 -19.79
C VAL A 144 -14.47 -3.37 -21.25
N ILE A 145 -15.08 -4.35 -21.89
CA ILE A 145 -15.58 -4.23 -23.26
C ILE A 145 -17.10 -4.13 -23.25
N HIS A 146 -17.60 -3.05 -23.84
CA HIS A 146 -19.02 -2.80 -24.02
C HIS A 146 -19.25 -2.13 -25.37
N ASN A 147 -20.26 -2.57 -26.12
CA ASN A 147 -20.65 -2.01 -27.42
C ASN A 147 -19.48 -1.79 -28.41
N GLY A 148 -18.56 -2.75 -28.50
CA GLY A 148 -17.43 -2.70 -29.44
C GLY A 148 -16.31 -1.73 -29.04
N ARG A 149 -16.31 -1.25 -27.78
CA ARG A 149 -15.26 -0.38 -27.24
C ARG A 149 -14.64 -1.00 -26.01
N PHE A 150 -13.33 -0.85 -25.87
CA PHE A 150 -12.58 -1.19 -24.66
C PHE A 150 -12.41 0.06 -23.80
N TYR A 151 -12.87 -0.01 -22.55
CA TYR A 151 -12.83 1.04 -21.55
C TYR A 151 -11.72 0.74 -20.54
N ASN A 152 -10.85 1.72 -20.31
CA ASN A 152 -9.70 1.64 -19.42
C ASN A 152 -9.56 2.93 -18.60
N ARG A 153 -8.60 2.94 -17.67
CA ARG A 153 -8.22 4.10 -16.89
C ARG A 153 -6.71 4.30 -16.91
N ALA A 154 -6.27 5.48 -17.33
CA ALA A 154 -4.90 5.95 -17.09
C ALA A 154 -4.84 6.77 -15.78
N THR A 155 -3.73 6.70 -15.07
CA THR A 155 -3.56 7.38 -13.77
C THR A 155 -2.21 8.08 -13.71
N THR A 156 -2.18 9.31 -13.24
CA THR A 156 -0.96 10.09 -13.00
C THR A 156 -1.09 10.92 -11.72
N ASN A 157 0.01 11.53 -11.30
CA ASN A 157 0.04 12.45 -10.18
C ASN A 157 -0.57 13.80 -10.59
N PRO A 158 -1.21 14.51 -9.65
CA PRO A 158 -1.57 15.91 -9.89
C PRO A 158 -0.32 16.74 -10.15
N LEU A 159 -0.55 17.92 -10.72
CA LEU A 159 0.50 18.91 -10.97
C LEU A 159 0.88 19.55 -9.63
N TYR A 160 2.19 19.70 -9.40
CA TYR A 160 2.72 20.26 -8.15
C TYR A 160 3.26 21.67 -8.36
N LYS A 161 3.17 22.49 -7.32
CA LYS A 161 3.81 23.80 -7.26
C LYS A 161 5.33 23.62 -7.17
N ASP A 162 6.08 24.35 -7.99
CA ASP A 162 7.55 24.45 -7.91
C ASP A 162 8.29 23.08 -7.87
N GLY A 163 7.70 22.03 -8.47
CA GLY A 163 8.26 20.67 -8.48
C GLY A 163 8.34 19.99 -7.10
N MET A 164 7.70 20.55 -6.08
CA MET A 164 7.86 20.18 -4.68
C MET A 164 6.49 19.96 -4.04
N SER A 165 6.20 18.70 -3.67
CA SER A 165 5.15 18.11 -2.80
C SER A 165 3.72 18.67 -2.76
N ASP A 166 3.52 19.97 -2.92
CA ASP A 166 2.27 20.69 -2.77
C ASP A 166 1.53 20.73 -4.10
N VAL A 167 0.35 20.15 -4.15
CA VAL A 167 -0.50 20.16 -5.33
C VAL A 167 -0.90 21.58 -5.71
N LEU A 168 -0.91 21.89 -7.00
CA LEU A 168 -1.44 23.17 -7.49
C LEU A 168 -2.88 23.33 -7.01
N PRO A 169 -3.22 24.41 -6.28
CA PRO A 169 -4.53 24.56 -5.66
C PRO A 169 -5.66 24.73 -6.69
N GLN A 170 -5.32 25.21 -7.89
CA GLN A 170 -6.24 25.39 -9.00
C GLN A 170 -5.54 25.06 -10.32
N VAL A 171 -6.25 24.39 -11.23
CA VAL A 171 -5.77 24.07 -12.59
C VAL A 171 -6.93 24.22 -13.57
N ASP A 172 -6.88 25.26 -14.41
CA ASP A 172 -7.94 25.53 -15.38
C ASP A 172 -7.88 24.58 -16.58
N GLU A 173 -6.68 24.32 -17.08
CA GLU A 173 -6.41 23.58 -18.31
C GLU A 173 -5.16 22.72 -18.16
N ILE A 174 -5.15 21.56 -18.83
CA ILE A 174 -3.97 20.70 -18.98
C ILE A 174 -3.70 20.43 -20.46
N VAL A 175 -2.45 20.09 -20.76
CA VAL A 175 -2.01 19.58 -22.07
C VAL A 175 -1.50 18.15 -21.89
N LEU A 176 -2.03 17.24 -22.70
CA LEU A 176 -1.52 15.88 -22.87
C LEU A 176 -0.56 15.87 -24.06
N ARG A 177 0.72 15.62 -23.78
CA ARG A 177 1.81 15.57 -24.75
C ARG A 177 2.20 14.14 -25.06
N ASP A 178 2.82 13.93 -26.21
CA ASP A 178 3.34 12.62 -26.65
C ASP A 178 2.28 11.51 -26.54
N VAL A 179 1.04 11.87 -26.85
CA VAL A 179 -0.09 10.96 -26.78
C VAL A 179 0.17 9.81 -27.76
N SER A 180 0.05 8.58 -27.27
CA SER A 180 0.28 7.41 -28.09
C SER A 180 -0.59 6.24 -27.65
N VAL A 181 -0.84 5.33 -28.59
CA VAL A 181 -1.59 4.11 -28.36
C VAL A 181 -0.72 2.92 -28.78
N SER A 182 -0.51 1.98 -27.86
CA SER A 182 0.17 0.72 -28.15
C SER A 182 -0.86 -0.38 -28.41
N ILE A 183 -0.88 -0.92 -29.63
CA ILE A 183 -1.75 -2.04 -30.04
C ILE A 183 -0.98 -2.95 -31.00
N GLY A 184 -1.09 -4.26 -30.83
CA GLY A 184 -0.48 -5.24 -31.74
C GLY A 184 1.05 -5.20 -31.74
N GLY A 185 1.66 -4.72 -30.65
CA GLY A 185 3.10 -4.50 -30.56
C GLY A 185 3.62 -3.28 -31.32
N GLN A 186 2.74 -2.43 -31.85
CA GLN A 186 3.10 -1.15 -32.45
C GLN A 186 2.69 0.00 -31.55
N THR A 187 3.53 1.03 -31.45
CA THR A 187 3.20 2.29 -30.76
C THR A 187 2.88 3.34 -31.81
N ILE A 188 1.64 3.83 -31.81
CA ILE A 188 1.13 4.79 -32.79
C ILE A 188 1.04 6.16 -32.12
N PRO A 189 1.81 7.16 -32.58
CA PRO A 189 1.73 8.52 -32.04
C PRO A 189 0.43 9.20 -32.49
N LEU A 190 -0.12 10.02 -31.60
CA LEU A 190 -1.34 10.80 -31.78
C LEU A 190 -1.03 12.30 -31.52
N PRO A 191 -1.88 13.22 -32.00
CA PRO A 191 -1.72 14.64 -31.70
C PRO A 191 -1.85 14.95 -30.21
N ASP A 192 -1.16 16.01 -29.77
CA ASP A 192 -1.34 16.58 -28.43
C ASP A 192 -2.78 17.05 -28.22
N VAL A 193 -3.23 16.99 -26.97
CA VAL A 193 -4.62 17.28 -26.59
C VAL A 193 -4.66 18.27 -25.44
N THR A 194 -5.39 19.37 -25.62
CA THR A 194 -5.65 20.36 -24.57
C THR A 194 -7.04 20.16 -23.98
N LEU A 195 -7.14 20.09 -22.65
CA LEU A 195 -8.39 19.78 -21.94
C LEU A 195 -8.67 20.78 -20.80
N PRO A 196 -9.85 21.43 -20.76
CA PRO A 196 -10.23 22.33 -19.68
C PRO A 196 -10.71 21.54 -18.44
N ILE A 197 -9.83 21.37 -17.45
CA ILE A 197 -10.12 20.58 -16.24
C ILE A 197 -10.91 21.38 -15.21
N ARG A 198 -10.56 22.65 -14.99
CA ARG A 198 -11.16 23.52 -13.95
C ARG A 198 -11.17 22.83 -12.58
N PHE A 199 -10.02 22.33 -12.17
CA PHE A 199 -9.78 21.79 -10.84
C PHE A 199 -9.60 22.92 -9.83
N ASP A 200 -10.21 22.77 -8.65
CA ASP A 200 -10.00 23.62 -7.50
C ASP A 200 -10.06 22.74 -6.25
N VAL A 201 -8.96 22.68 -5.49
CA VAL A 201 -8.85 21.82 -4.30
C VAL A 201 -9.92 22.12 -3.25
N ARG A 202 -10.46 23.35 -3.23
CA ARG A 202 -11.53 23.76 -2.30
C ARG A 202 -12.88 23.09 -2.61
N GLN A 203 -13.03 22.52 -3.80
CA GLN A 203 -14.21 21.74 -4.19
C GLN A 203 -14.18 20.31 -3.65
N GLU A 204 -13.04 19.82 -3.15
CA GLU A 204 -12.96 18.53 -2.46
C GLU A 204 -13.58 18.64 -1.07
N VAL A 205 -14.92 18.60 -1.04
CA VAL A 205 -15.70 18.68 0.19
C VAL A 205 -15.47 17.41 1.02
N THR A 206 -15.22 17.62 2.31
CA THR A 206 -15.19 16.56 3.31
C THR A 206 -16.35 16.75 4.27
N VAL A 207 -16.94 15.64 4.71
CA VAL A 207 -17.94 15.64 5.78
C VAL A 207 -17.28 15.06 7.03
N SER A 208 -17.16 15.86 8.09
CA SER A 208 -16.59 15.39 9.36
C SER A 208 -17.68 14.88 10.28
N VAL A 209 -17.51 13.65 10.77
CA VAL A 209 -18.50 12.92 11.55
C VAL A 209 -17.89 12.54 12.91
N PRO A 210 -18.50 12.92 14.05
CA PRO A 210 -18.02 12.45 15.35
C PRO A 210 -18.37 10.97 15.57
N LEU A 211 -17.41 10.15 15.99
CA LEU A 211 -17.63 8.71 16.24
C LEU A 211 -17.92 8.41 17.72
N LYS A 212 -17.26 9.12 18.65
CA LYS A 212 -17.41 8.95 20.11
C LYS A 212 -17.38 7.49 20.58
N GLN A 213 -16.49 6.69 20.00
CA GLN A 213 -16.27 5.28 20.36
C GLN A 213 -14.90 5.09 20.99
N GLU A 214 -14.73 4.00 21.74
CA GLU A 214 -13.46 3.65 22.36
C GLU A 214 -13.17 2.16 22.16
N LEU A 215 -11.94 1.85 21.77
CA LEU A 215 -11.42 0.49 21.73
C LEU A 215 -10.34 0.30 22.81
N ARG A 216 -10.31 -0.89 23.40
CA ARG A 216 -9.38 -1.25 24.48
C ARG A 216 -8.50 -2.46 24.18
N PRO A 217 -7.50 -2.32 23.30
CA PRO A 217 -6.53 -3.38 23.05
C PRO A 217 -5.54 -3.52 24.21
N MET A 218 -5.63 -4.63 24.95
CA MET A 218 -4.69 -5.03 26.02
C MET A 218 -4.25 -3.86 26.92
N ASP A 219 -5.22 -3.23 27.60
CA ASP A 219 -5.08 -2.08 28.51
C ASP A 219 -4.69 -0.72 27.88
N ARG A 220 -4.51 -0.65 26.56
CA ARG A 220 -4.37 0.62 25.83
C ARG A 220 -5.74 1.13 25.44
N THR A 221 -5.84 2.42 25.20
CA THR A 221 -7.09 3.06 24.77
C THR A 221 -6.91 3.74 23.42
N ILE A 222 -7.77 3.41 22.46
CA ILE A 222 -7.95 4.14 21.20
C ILE A 222 -9.31 4.82 21.26
N ALA A 223 -9.33 6.12 21.51
CA ALA A 223 -10.55 6.92 21.48
C ALA A 223 -10.78 7.41 20.04
N LEU A 224 -11.78 6.85 19.37
CA LEU A 224 -12.20 7.23 18.03
C LEU A 224 -12.99 8.54 18.11
N GLU A 225 -12.42 9.61 17.58
CA GLU A 225 -12.96 10.96 17.75
C GLU A 225 -13.86 11.35 16.57
N SER A 226 -13.31 11.32 15.36
CA SER A 226 -14.03 11.73 14.16
C SER A 226 -13.58 10.98 12.91
N LEU A 227 -14.47 10.88 11.93
CA LEU A 227 -14.20 10.39 10.60
C LEU A 227 -14.50 11.50 9.60
N GLU A 228 -13.48 11.92 8.84
CA GLU A 228 -13.68 12.78 7.68
C GLU A 228 -13.91 11.92 6.45
N LEU A 229 -15.07 12.12 5.83
CA LEU A 229 -15.50 11.44 4.63
C LEU A 229 -15.28 12.34 3.42
N GLY A 230 -14.20 12.15 2.69
CA GLY A 230 -13.90 12.86 1.44
C GLY A 230 -14.29 12.09 0.18
N THR A 231 -14.10 12.72 -0.96
CA THR A 231 -14.15 12.07 -2.29
C THR A 231 -12.84 11.43 -2.67
N THR A 232 -11.72 12.03 -2.22
CA THR A 232 -10.36 11.59 -2.57
C THR A 232 -9.79 10.64 -1.53
N VAL A 233 -10.05 10.93 -0.25
CA VAL A 233 -9.49 10.18 0.88
C VAL A 233 -10.44 10.31 2.07
N ASN A 234 -10.53 9.26 2.87
CA ASN A 234 -11.14 9.31 4.18
C ASN A 234 -10.06 9.44 5.26
N ARG A 235 -10.36 10.12 6.38
CA ARG A 235 -9.45 10.24 7.52
C ARG A 235 -10.12 9.84 8.82
N LEU A 236 -9.60 8.81 9.48
CA LEU A 236 -10.04 8.42 10.81
C LEU A 236 -9.15 9.09 11.86
N TYR A 237 -9.71 10.02 12.62
CA TYR A 237 -9.05 10.71 13.72
C TYR A 237 -9.31 10.01 15.05
N PHE A 238 -8.24 9.86 15.84
CA PHE A 238 -8.30 9.20 17.13
C PHE A 238 -7.23 9.73 18.08
N ARG A 239 -7.39 9.39 19.37
CA ARG A 239 -6.32 9.55 20.38
C ARG A 239 -5.91 8.19 20.90
N PHE A 240 -4.60 8.02 21.06
CA PHE A 240 -4.01 6.86 21.69
C PHE A 240 -3.59 7.21 23.12
N ARG A 241 -3.87 6.32 24.07
CA ARG A 241 -3.34 6.37 25.43
C ARG A 241 -2.81 5.01 25.82
N SER A 242 -1.58 5.01 26.33
CA SER A 242 -0.96 3.83 26.91
C SER A 242 -0.73 4.03 28.42
N PRO A 243 -0.83 2.96 29.24
CA PRO A 243 -0.33 2.98 30.61
C PRO A 243 1.18 3.24 30.68
N ASP A 244 1.94 2.83 29.66
CA ASP A 244 3.37 3.12 29.55
C ASP A 244 3.60 4.36 28.68
N ARG A 245 4.19 5.39 29.29
CA ARG A 245 4.46 6.67 28.62
C ARG A 245 5.57 6.59 27.58
N SER A 246 6.37 5.53 27.58
CA SER A 246 7.42 5.29 26.58
C SER A 246 6.83 4.83 25.24
N GLU A 247 5.63 4.22 25.26
CA GLU A 247 5.02 3.63 24.07
C GLU A 247 4.58 4.69 23.06
N GLN A 248 5.09 4.55 21.84
CA GLN A 248 4.70 5.36 20.70
C GLN A 248 3.97 4.51 19.68
N LEU A 249 2.77 4.94 19.32
CA LEU A 249 1.97 4.29 18.30
C LEU A 249 2.48 4.64 16.90
N ASN A 250 2.79 3.60 16.11
CA ASN A 250 3.45 3.72 14.81
C ASN A 250 2.52 3.34 13.64
N HIS A 251 1.85 2.17 13.74
CA HIS A 251 0.88 1.71 12.74
C HIS A 251 -0.39 1.18 13.39
N LEU A 252 -1.47 1.17 12.60
CA LEU A 252 -2.67 0.41 12.93
C LEU A 252 -3.20 -0.37 11.73
N SER A 253 -3.74 -1.55 11.98
CA SER A 253 -4.47 -2.33 10.99
C SER A 253 -5.93 -2.44 11.38
N PHE A 254 -6.83 -2.16 10.44
CA PHE A 254 -8.26 -2.20 10.68
C PHE A 254 -9.04 -2.48 9.40
N THR A 255 -10.27 -2.95 9.58
CA THR A 255 -11.30 -3.04 8.55
C THR A 255 -12.47 -2.15 8.94
N LEU A 256 -12.98 -1.38 7.98
CA LEU A 256 -14.26 -0.69 8.06
C LEU A 256 -15.26 -1.34 7.11
N ARG A 257 -16.46 -1.63 7.61
CA ARG A 257 -17.59 -2.11 6.80
C ARG A 257 -18.74 -1.13 6.89
N SER A 258 -19.26 -0.68 5.75
CA SER A 258 -20.43 0.20 5.70
C SER A 258 -21.74 -0.57 5.65
N ASP A 259 -22.82 0.10 6.05
CA ASP A 259 -24.20 -0.35 5.83
C ASP A 259 -24.59 -0.43 4.34
N LYS A 260 -23.73 0.06 3.43
CA LYS A 260 -23.90 -0.01 1.98
C LYS A 260 -23.17 -1.19 1.34
N GLY A 261 -22.54 -2.04 2.14
CA GLY A 261 -21.80 -3.22 1.68
C GLY A 261 -20.37 -2.94 1.21
N GLU A 262 -19.88 -1.71 1.39
CA GLU A 262 -18.50 -1.34 1.07
C GLU A 262 -17.57 -1.75 2.22
N VAL A 263 -16.41 -2.29 1.88
CA VAL A 263 -15.35 -2.67 2.83
C VAL A 263 -14.11 -1.85 2.51
N ARG A 264 -13.48 -1.29 3.55
CA ARG A 264 -12.21 -0.58 3.47
C ARG A 264 -11.25 -1.22 4.44
N ASP A 265 -10.25 -1.88 3.88
CA ASP A 265 -9.17 -2.49 4.64
C ASP A 265 -7.97 -1.58 4.65
N SER A 266 -7.37 -1.45 5.82
CA SER A 266 -6.13 -0.75 6.03
C SER A 266 -5.14 -1.73 6.65
N ASN A 267 -4.19 -2.17 5.84
CA ASN A 267 -3.07 -2.98 6.30
C ASN A 267 -1.93 -2.05 6.68
N LEU A 268 -1.67 -1.94 7.99
CA LEU A 268 -0.53 -1.19 8.54
C LEU A 268 -0.51 0.29 8.14
N SER A 269 -1.65 0.96 8.20
CA SER A 269 -1.71 2.40 7.91
C SER A 269 -0.74 3.14 8.82
N ARG A 270 0.10 3.96 8.18
CA ARG A 270 0.97 4.89 8.90
C ARG A 270 0.12 5.92 9.61
N ILE A 271 0.50 6.20 10.85
CA ILE A 271 -0.17 7.19 11.67
C ILE A 271 0.47 8.55 11.46
N GLU A 272 -0.37 9.51 11.08
CA GLU A 272 0.03 10.89 10.91
C GLU A 272 -0.33 11.72 12.15
N ALA A 273 0.48 12.75 12.41
CA ALA A 273 0.22 13.70 13.48
C ALA A 273 -0.88 14.68 13.03
N GLY A 274 -1.99 14.69 13.74
CA GLY A 274 -3.08 15.63 13.56
C GLY A 274 -2.97 16.85 14.49
N PRO A 275 -3.82 17.86 14.27
CA PRO A 275 -3.86 19.04 15.13
C PRO A 275 -4.32 18.69 16.55
N ASN A 276 -3.86 19.45 17.54
CA ASN A 276 -4.23 19.33 18.96
C ASN A 276 -3.89 17.97 19.60
N GLY A 277 -2.79 17.35 19.16
CA GLY A 277 -2.33 16.07 19.70
C GLY A 277 -3.19 14.87 19.27
N ARG A 278 -3.97 15.02 18.20
CA ARG A 278 -4.72 13.93 17.57
C ARG A 278 -3.80 13.14 16.65
N HIS A 279 -4.19 11.91 16.38
CA HIS A 279 -3.61 11.07 15.33
C HIS A 279 -4.65 10.88 14.23
N TYR A 280 -4.21 10.62 13.01
CA TYR A 280 -5.11 10.15 11.97
C TYR A 280 -4.45 9.13 11.05
N VAL A 281 -5.31 8.35 10.37
CA VAL A 281 -4.94 7.49 9.26
C VAL A 281 -5.78 7.82 8.04
N GLU A 282 -5.13 7.82 6.88
CA GLU A 282 -5.77 7.97 5.58
C GLU A 282 -6.13 6.59 5.01
N PHE A 283 -7.31 6.48 4.40
CA PHE A 283 -7.72 5.27 3.69
C PHE A 283 -8.66 5.61 2.52
N GLU A 284 -8.90 4.63 1.66
CA GLU A 284 -9.69 4.83 0.45
C GLU A 284 -11.12 5.34 0.75
N PRO A 285 -11.63 6.28 -0.08
CA PRO A 285 -12.95 6.88 0.08
C PRO A 285 -14.09 5.87 -0.14
N PHE A 286 -15.27 6.16 0.42
CA PHE A 286 -16.50 5.41 0.11
C PHE A 286 -17.20 6.00 -1.11
N ASP A 287 -17.78 5.14 -1.94
CA ASP A 287 -18.60 5.56 -3.08
C ASP A 287 -19.93 6.16 -2.63
N LYS A 288 -20.43 5.72 -1.48
CA LYS A 288 -21.62 6.29 -0.85
C LYS A 288 -21.32 6.67 0.58
N GLN A 289 -21.88 7.80 1.02
CA GLN A 289 -21.81 8.16 2.43
C GLN A 289 -22.49 7.07 3.28
N PRO A 290 -21.75 6.40 4.18
CA PRO A 290 -22.32 5.41 5.07
C PRO A 290 -23.25 6.09 6.09
N ALA A 291 -24.30 5.38 6.51
CA ALA A 291 -25.08 5.76 7.69
C ALA A 291 -24.59 5.04 8.95
N LYS A 292 -23.97 3.87 8.78
CA LYS A 292 -23.33 3.12 9.86
C LYS A 292 -22.01 2.51 9.38
N LEU A 293 -21.07 2.42 10.30
CA LEU A 293 -19.78 1.79 10.08
C LEU A 293 -19.49 0.80 11.20
N GLU A 294 -19.04 -0.38 10.83
CA GLU A 294 -18.44 -1.35 11.73
C GLU A 294 -16.93 -1.29 11.55
N LEU A 295 -16.23 -0.84 12.59
CA LEU A 295 -14.77 -0.86 12.64
C LEU A 295 -14.33 -2.12 13.38
N THR A 296 -13.42 -2.87 12.78
CA THR A 296 -12.67 -3.94 13.43
C THR A 296 -11.19 -3.56 13.42
N LEU A 297 -10.63 -3.30 14.60
CA LEU A 297 -9.19 -3.12 14.78
C LEU A 297 -8.55 -4.50 14.90
N HIS A 298 -7.58 -4.78 14.03
CA HIS A 298 -6.87 -6.06 13.96
C HIS A 298 -5.54 -6.00 14.70
N SER A 299 -4.81 -4.90 14.57
CA SER A 299 -3.56 -4.74 15.28
C SER A 299 -3.10 -3.31 15.48
N LEU A 300 -2.21 -3.14 16.47
CA LEU A 300 -1.47 -1.92 16.74
C LEU A 300 0.03 -2.23 16.75
N TRP A 301 0.82 -1.41 16.07
CA TRP A 301 2.28 -1.48 16.17
C TRP A 301 2.78 -0.34 17.03
N LEU A 302 3.54 -0.70 18.07
CA LEU A 302 4.03 0.20 19.10
C LEU A 302 5.56 0.11 19.14
N ALA A 303 6.22 1.24 19.33
CA ALA A 303 7.64 1.30 19.66
C ALA A 303 7.77 1.61 21.16
N GLY A 304 8.43 0.71 21.90
CA GLY A 304 8.69 0.87 23.34
C GLY A 304 10.12 1.35 23.64
N ASP A 305 10.55 1.15 24.89
CA ASP A 305 11.92 1.36 25.36
C ASP A 305 12.73 0.06 25.54
N ASP A 306 12.14 -1.07 25.18
CA ASP A 306 12.82 -2.36 25.14
C ASP A 306 14.06 -2.30 24.24
N ARG A 307 15.08 -3.05 24.64
CA ARG A 307 16.37 -3.13 23.94
C ARG A 307 16.97 -4.51 24.01
N ILE A 308 17.77 -4.84 23.00
CA ILE A 308 18.65 -6.01 23.00
C ILE A 308 20.10 -5.59 22.81
N ARG A 309 21.01 -6.44 23.30
CA ARG A 309 22.45 -6.28 23.14
C ARG A 309 23.08 -7.61 22.80
N PHE A 310 24.01 -7.59 21.87
CA PHE A 310 24.82 -8.75 21.51
C PHE A 310 26.17 -8.28 20.98
N SER A 311 27.09 -9.22 20.83
CA SER A 311 28.43 -8.94 20.34
C SER A 311 28.90 -10.09 19.47
N PHE A 312 29.76 -9.79 18.49
CA PHE A 312 30.38 -10.82 17.66
C PHE A 312 31.84 -10.46 17.34
N ASP A 313 32.62 -11.49 17.02
CA ASP A 313 34.03 -11.36 16.62
C ASP A 313 34.13 -10.94 15.15
N SER A 314 34.79 -9.80 14.90
CA SER A 314 35.05 -9.29 13.55
C SER A 314 36.46 -9.60 13.06
N GLY A 315 37.34 -10.13 13.92
CA GLY A 315 38.71 -10.50 13.58
C GLY A 315 38.81 -11.63 12.56
N THR A 316 37.72 -12.37 12.32
CA THR A 316 37.64 -13.41 11.27
C THR A 316 37.42 -12.80 9.87
N TYR A 317 36.93 -11.57 9.76
CA TYR A 317 36.60 -10.90 8.49
C TYR A 317 37.75 -10.96 7.47
N SER A 318 38.95 -10.58 7.91
CA SER A 318 40.15 -10.58 7.05
C SER A 318 40.55 -11.97 6.55
N ARG A 319 40.17 -13.05 7.25
CA ARG A 319 40.40 -14.43 6.80
C ARG A 319 39.39 -14.85 5.73
N HIS A 320 38.15 -14.38 5.84
CA HIS A 320 37.08 -14.75 4.90
C HIS A 320 37.21 -13.99 3.57
N VAL A 321 37.51 -12.69 3.60
CA VAL A 321 37.66 -11.87 2.37
C VAL A 321 38.93 -12.22 1.57
N LYS A 322 39.99 -12.72 2.22
CA LYS A 322 41.24 -13.09 1.54
C LYS A 322 41.20 -14.45 0.82
N ASN A 323 40.20 -15.29 1.08
CA ASN A 323 40.13 -16.67 0.57
C ASN A 323 39.26 -16.83 -0.71
N GLU A 324 39.14 -15.78 -1.52
CA GLU A 324 38.57 -15.80 -2.90
C GLU A 324 37.10 -16.26 -3.07
N THR A 325 36.32 -16.40 -2.00
CA THR A 325 34.86 -16.55 -2.11
C THR A 325 34.20 -15.18 -2.02
N ASP A 326 33.44 -14.79 -3.05
CA ASP A 326 32.72 -13.50 -3.15
C ASP A 326 31.83 -13.19 -1.93
N SER A 327 31.44 -14.21 -1.15
CA SER A 327 30.76 -14.04 0.14
C SER A 327 30.86 -15.30 1.02
N TYR A 328 30.65 -15.13 2.32
CA TYR A 328 30.58 -16.22 3.31
C TYR A 328 29.42 -15.99 4.29
N ARG A 329 28.73 -17.07 4.69
CA ARG A 329 27.62 -17.05 5.66
C ARG A 329 27.97 -17.93 6.86
N GLU A 330 27.88 -17.35 8.06
CA GLU A 330 28.02 -18.05 9.33
C GLU A 330 26.66 -18.09 10.04
N LYS A 331 26.11 -19.29 10.21
CA LYS A 331 24.94 -19.49 11.06
C LYS A 331 25.37 -19.46 12.53
N VAL A 332 24.92 -18.44 13.25
CA VAL A 332 25.26 -18.24 14.66
C VAL A 332 24.21 -18.88 15.56
N GLY A 333 22.92 -18.59 15.34
CA GLY A 333 21.81 -19.13 16.13
C GLY A 333 21.87 -18.81 17.63
N GLN A 334 22.54 -17.71 18.02
CA GLN A 334 22.71 -17.34 19.42
C GLN A 334 21.42 -16.72 19.96
N HIS A 335 20.83 -17.31 21.01
CA HIS A 335 19.73 -16.68 21.74
C HIS A 335 20.23 -15.41 22.45
N ILE A 336 19.55 -14.28 22.20
CA ILE A 336 19.87 -12.98 22.76
C ILE A 336 18.97 -12.70 23.98
N ALA A 337 17.65 -12.85 23.80
CA ALA A 337 16.67 -12.52 24.83
C ALA A 337 15.30 -13.14 24.53
N THR A 338 14.43 -13.11 25.54
CA THR A 338 12.99 -13.31 25.39
C THR A 338 12.28 -12.06 25.88
N ILE A 339 11.55 -11.37 25.00
CA ILE A 339 10.84 -10.12 25.31
C ILE A 339 9.44 -10.21 24.69
N LYS A 340 8.40 -9.83 25.45
CA LYS A 340 6.99 -9.84 25.02
C LYS A 340 6.63 -11.10 24.22
N ASN A 341 6.75 -12.29 24.82
CA ASN A 341 6.44 -13.57 24.16
C ASN A 341 7.21 -13.86 22.86
N THR A 342 8.34 -13.20 22.63
CA THR A 342 9.20 -13.42 21.45
C THR A 342 10.59 -13.82 21.87
N ASP A 343 11.10 -14.92 21.32
CA ASP A 343 12.53 -15.24 21.40
C ASP A 343 13.28 -14.52 20.27
N ILE A 344 14.45 -13.99 20.61
CA ILE A 344 15.27 -13.18 19.71
C ILE A 344 16.63 -13.84 19.57
N TYR A 345 17.10 -13.99 18.35
CA TYR A 345 18.37 -14.64 18.04
C TYR A 345 19.24 -13.78 17.14
N LEU A 346 20.56 -13.76 17.39
CA LEU A 346 21.53 -13.46 16.35
C LEU A 346 21.62 -14.71 15.48
N ASP A 347 21.01 -14.65 14.30
CA ASP A 347 20.76 -15.83 13.47
C ASP A 347 21.94 -16.10 12.55
N GLU A 348 22.40 -15.08 11.82
CA GLU A 348 23.44 -15.19 10.79
C GLU A 348 24.36 -13.97 10.76
N LEU A 349 25.62 -14.21 10.43
CA LEU A 349 26.58 -13.20 9.98
C LEU A 349 26.94 -13.47 8.51
N TYR A 350 26.75 -12.49 7.64
CA TYR A 350 27.11 -12.52 6.23
C TYR A 350 28.31 -11.61 5.98
N TYR A 351 29.34 -12.16 5.35
CA TYR A 351 30.61 -11.50 5.09
C TYR A 351 30.78 -11.34 3.57
N ASP A 352 31.10 -10.15 3.11
CA ASP A 352 31.54 -9.89 1.74
C ASP A 352 32.67 -8.85 1.72
N ASP A 353 33.11 -8.41 0.53
CA ASP A 353 34.16 -7.41 0.37
C ASP A 353 33.77 -6.01 0.90
N ARG A 354 32.47 -5.75 1.03
CA ARG A 354 31.92 -4.48 1.52
C ARG A 354 31.90 -4.43 3.05
N GLY A 355 31.96 -5.56 3.77
CA GLY A 355 31.79 -5.60 5.22
C GLY A 355 31.01 -6.81 5.78
N ILE A 356 30.38 -6.63 6.94
CA ILE A 356 29.58 -7.66 7.63
C ILE A 356 28.12 -7.21 7.75
N SER A 357 27.19 -8.05 7.31
CA SER A 357 25.77 -7.94 7.68
C SER A 357 25.46 -8.89 8.82
N PHE A 358 24.80 -8.42 9.87
CA PHE A 358 24.21 -9.30 10.88
C PHE A 358 22.70 -9.42 10.67
N SER A 359 22.16 -10.60 10.95
CA SER A 359 20.72 -10.90 10.89
C SER A 359 20.17 -11.22 12.27
N VAL A 360 19.10 -10.55 12.67
CA VAL A 360 18.40 -10.81 13.93
C VAL A 360 17.03 -11.38 13.64
N ARG A 361 16.74 -12.56 14.20
CA ARG A 361 15.51 -13.33 13.97
C ARG A 361 14.62 -13.33 15.20
N TYR A 362 13.32 -13.21 14.96
CA TYR A 362 12.26 -13.14 15.96
C TYR A 362 11.37 -14.38 15.84
N GLU A 363 11.18 -15.10 16.94
CA GLU A 363 10.28 -16.25 17.03
C GLU A 363 9.14 -15.96 18.00
N ASP A 364 7.92 -15.80 17.50
CA ASP A 364 6.74 -15.61 18.33
C ASP A 364 6.28 -16.94 18.97
N LYS A 365 6.28 -16.99 20.31
CA LYS A 365 5.83 -18.14 21.11
C LYS A 365 4.34 -18.35 21.08
N GLU A 366 3.57 -17.33 20.72
CA GLU A 366 2.12 -17.34 20.71
C GLU A 366 1.55 -17.23 19.29
N ALA A 367 2.33 -17.61 18.29
CA ALA A 367 1.90 -17.62 16.90
C ALA A 367 0.56 -18.33 16.73
N GLY A 368 -0.41 -17.63 16.15
CA GLY A 368 -1.78 -18.14 15.92
C GLY A 368 -2.75 -17.99 17.09
N LYS A 369 -2.35 -17.40 18.22
CA LYS A 369 -3.26 -17.06 19.33
C LYS A 369 -3.64 -15.58 19.27
N VAL A 370 -4.91 -15.26 19.52
CA VAL A 370 -5.40 -13.87 19.63
C VAL A 370 -6.32 -13.71 20.85
N PRO A 371 -6.25 -12.59 21.60
CA PRO A 371 -5.28 -11.51 21.44
C PRO A 371 -3.87 -11.93 21.87
N ARG A 372 -2.83 -11.35 21.24
CA ARG A 372 -1.42 -11.59 21.56
C ARG A 372 -0.60 -10.31 21.51
N LEU A 373 0.55 -10.34 22.17
CA LEU A 373 1.57 -9.30 22.20
C LEU A 373 2.90 -9.94 21.83
N HIS A 374 3.54 -9.47 20.76
CA HIS A 374 4.83 -10.01 20.32
C HIS A 374 5.69 -8.95 19.64
N LEU A 375 7.01 -9.06 19.76
CA LEU A 375 7.93 -8.22 19.02
C LEU A 375 7.86 -8.53 17.51
N ILE A 376 8.03 -7.49 16.71
CA ILE A 376 8.07 -7.59 15.25
C ILE A 376 9.40 -7.01 14.74
N PRO A 377 10.04 -7.66 13.77
CA PRO A 377 11.17 -7.07 13.08
C PRO A 377 10.67 -6.00 12.11
N GLU A 378 11.43 -4.93 12.00
CA GLU A 378 11.24 -3.90 10.97
C GLU A 378 12.61 -3.38 10.57
N THR A 379 12.65 -2.71 9.42
CA THR A 379 13.86 -2.10 8.89
C THR A 379 14.50 -1.18 9.93
N PRO A 380 15.75 -1.47 10.40
CA PRO A 380 16.41 -0.65 11.39
C PRO A 380 16.76 0.73 10.83
N ASN A 381 16.89 1.71 11.71
CA ASN A 381 17.56 2.97 11.43
C ASN A 381 18.94 3.00 12.09
N ASP A 382 19.85 3.73 11.47
CA ASP A 382 21.09 4.15 12.13
C ASP A 382 20.75 5.26 13.13
N ALA A 383 21.20 5.11 14.37
CA ALA A 383 21.02 6.10 15.43
C ALA A 383 21.63 7.48 15.08
N GLU A 384 22.68 7.53 14.26
CA GLU A 384 23.35 8.78 13.86
C GLU A 384 22.55 9.59 12.83
N MET A 385 21.64 8.95 12.09
CA MET A 385 20.71 9.65 11.18
C MET A 385 19.55 10.37 11.92
N GLY A 386 19.56 10.38 13.25
CA GLY A 386 18.60 11.06 14.10
C GLY A 386 17.28 10.29 14.30
N ASN A 387 16.37 10.88 15.09
CA ASN A 387 15.05 10.33 15.40
C ASN A 387 14.15 10.31 14.16
N ASN A 388 14.26 9.27 13.34
CA ASN A 388 13.32 9.03 12.27
C ASN A 388 12.07 8.34 12.83
N ARG A 389 10.99 9.10 13.04
CA ARG A 389 9.71 8.53 13.47
C ARG A 389 9.19 7.42 12.55
N LYS A 390 9.64 7.40 11.28
CA LYS A 390 9.25 6.39 10.29
C LYS A 390 9.98 5.06 10.45
N LEU A 391 11.11 5.05 11.16
CA LEU A 391 11.95 3.87 11.43
C LEU A 391 12.39 3.93 12.90
N PRO A 392 11.50 3.59 13.85
CA PRO A 392 11.75 3.85 15.26
C PRO A 392 12.79 2.90 15.87
N LEU A 393 13.00 1.71 15.29
CA LEU A 393 14.04 0.77 15.71
C LEU A 393 15.41 1.34 15.36
N THR A 394 16.27 1.52 16.37
CA THR A 394 17.59 2.12 16.16
C THR A 394 18.69 1.14 16.51
N VAL A 395 19.68 1.01 15.63
CA VAL A 395 20.87 0.20 15.84
C VAL A 395 22.04 1.11 16.17
N THR A 396 22.83 0.72 17.16
CA THR A 396 24.14 1.29 17.46
C THR A 396 25.16 0.18 17.56
N ALA A 397 26.21 0.25 16.74
CA ALA A 397 27.37 -0.62 16.80
C ALA A 397 28.58 0.18 17.29
N THR A 398 29.36 -0.42 18.18
CA THR A 398 30.64 0.14 18.66
C THR A 398 31.70 -0.96 18.68
N ASN A 399 32.94 -0.61 18.39
CA ASN A 399 34.04 -1.57 18.53
C ASN A 399 34.64 -1.58 19.95
N GLU A 400 35.65 -2.42 20.18
CA GLU A 400 36.29 -2.55 21.50
C GLU A 400 36.98 -1.26 22.00
N ARG A 401 37.18 -0.27 21.12
CA ARG A 401 37.73 1.06 21.46
C ARG A 401 36.65 2.12 21.71
N GLY A 402 35.38 1.76 21.54
CA GLY A 402 34.24 2.67 21.64
C GLY A 402 34.04 3.55 20.41
N GLU A 403 34.67 3.21 19.28
CA GLU A 403 34.46 3.93 18.01
C GLU A 403 33.11 3.50 17.42
N PRO A 404 32.31 4.44 16.88
CA PRO A 404 31.01 4.14 16.30
C PRO A 404 31.14 3.38 14.97
N GLY A 405 30.16 2.53 14.69
CA GLY A 405 30.05 1.79 13.44
C GLY A 405 29.68 2.67 12.25
N GLU A 406 30.20 2.32 11.08
CA GLU A 406 29.75 2.86 9.80
C GLU A 406 28.76 1.89 9.15
N TYR A 407 27.58 2.36 8.77
CA TYR A 407 26.48 1.51 8.29
C TYR A 407 26.29 1.58 6.78
N GLY A 408 25.81 0.46 6.22
CA GLY A 408 25.47 0.35 4.81
C GLY A 408 23.99 0.02 4.58
N GLN A 409 23.75 -1.00 3.76
CA GLN A 409 22.41 -1.48 3.46
C GLN A 409 21.71 -2.04 4.71
N ARG A 410 20.38 -1.94 4.70
CA ARG A 410 19.51 -2.41 5.79
C ARG A 410 18.20 -2.92 5.23
N GLY A 411 17.59 -3.86 5.92
CA GLY A 411 16.34 -4.47 5.47
C GLY A 411 15.63 -5.21 6.57
N SER A 412 14.41 -5.65 6.23
CA SER A 412 13.65 -6.62 7.01
C SER A 412 12.98 -7.59 6.04
N SER A 413 12.72 -8.79 6.51
CA SER A 413 12.10 -9.85 5.71
C SER A 413 10.75 -10.26 6.29
N SER A 414 9.89 -10.81 5.44
CA SER A 414 8.64 -11.44 5.88
C SER A 414 8.84 -12.71 6.71
N GLU A 415 10.08 -13.21 6.83
CA GLU A 415 10.43 -14.41 7.59
C GLU A 415 10.73 -14.10 9.07
N GLY A 416 10.46 -12.87 9.51
CA GLY A 416 10.67 -12.50 10.90
C GLY A 416 12.13 -12.13 11.21
N THR A 417 12.86 -11.58 10.23
CA THR A 417 14.22 -11.08 10.42
C THR A 417 14.37 -9.60 10.08
N PHE A 418 15.35 -8.95 10.70
CA PHE A 418 15.92 -7.72 10.18
C PHE A 418 17.43 -7.83 10.04
N ASP A 419 17.98 -7.08 9.10
CA ASP A 419 19.40 -7.11 8.73
C ASP A 419 19.99 -5.69 8.74
N MET A 420 21.23 -5.58 9.21
CA MET A 420 21.99 -4.33 9.17
C MET A 420 23.43 -4.60 8.75
N PHE A 421 23.90 -3.81 7.79
CA PHE A 421 25.24 -3.90 7.25
C PHE A 421 26.21 -2.93 7.94
N LEU A 422 27.42 -3.40 8.24
CA LEU A 422 28.55 -2.62 8.76
C LEU A 422 29.70 -2.59 7.75
N ASP A 423 30.22 -1.41 7.47
CA ASP A 423 31.24 -1.18 6.45
C ASP A 423 32.58 -1.86 6.76
N ALA A 424 33.25 -2.32 5.70
CA ALA A 424 34.54 -2.99 5.74
C ALA A 424 35.60 -2.21 6.52
N LYS A 425 35.67 -0.88 6.39
CA LYS A 425 36.68 -0.06 7.10
C LYS A 425 36.51 -0.18 8.61
N PHE A 426 35.29 -0.05 9.09
CA PHE A 426 34.97 -0.20 10.51
C PHE A 426 35.23 -1.63 10.97
N VAL A 427 34.76 -2.63 10.22
CA VAL A 427 34.93 -4.05 10.54
C VAL A 427 36.41 -4.45 10.61
N GLN A 428 37.23 -4.05 9.64
CA GLN A 428 38.67 -4.35 9.58
C GLN A 428 39.45 -3.71 10.73
N ALA A 429 39.00 -2.53 11.17
CA ALA A 429 39.59 -1.84 12.31
C ALA A 429 39.19 -2.44 13.67
N SER A 430 38.27 -3.40 13.69
CA SER A 430 37.64 -3.92 14.91
C SER A 430 38.04 -5.37 15.17
N LYS A 431 38.19 -5.74 16.44
CA LYS A 431 38.31 -7.16 16.87
C LYS A 431 36.98 -7.71 17.34
N ARG A 432 36.19 -6.86 17.98
CA ARG A 432 34.88 -7.19 18.50
C ARG A 432 33.95 -6.02 18.19
N ILE A 433 32.74 -6.35 17.78
CA ILE A 433 31.68 -5.38 17.58
C ILE A 433 30.58 -5.67 18.60
N ASP A 434 30.24 -4.65 19.37
CA ASP A 434 29.14 -4.65 20.33
C ASP A 434 27.96 -3.90 19.69
N VAL A 435 26.80 -4.56 19.59
CA VAL A 435 25.59 -4.02 18.98
C VAL A 435 24.52 -3.85 20.06
N THR A 436 23.93 -2.66 20.09
CA THR A 436 22.69 -2.37 20.81
C THR A 436 21.59 -2.07 19.81
N VAL A 437 20.43 -2.68 20.00
CA VAL A 437 19.21 -2.36 19.26
C VAL A 437 18.21 -1.82 20.26
N ASP A 438 17.88 -0.55 20.12
CA ASP A 438 16.95 0.16 21.00
C ASP A 438 15.60 0.36 20.28
N ARG A 439 14.57 0.65 21.09
CA ARG A 439 13.23 1.00 20.62
C ARG A 439 12.57 -0.09 19.79
N LEU A 440 12.65 -1.33 20.29
CA LEU A 440 12.06 -2.48 19.61
C LEU A 440 10.57 -2.25 19.34
N LEU A 441 10.13 -2.62 18.13
CA LEU A 441 8.71 -2.61 17.78
C LEU A 441 8.05 -3.90 18.21
N TYR A 442 6.78 -3.78 18.59
CA TYR A 442 5.93 -4.91 18.88
C TYR A 442 4.52 -4.67 18.39
N GLU A 443 3.84 -5.77 18.10
CA GLU A 443 2.45 -5.81 17.69
C GLU A 443 1.56 -6.30 18.83
N ILE A 444 0.46 -5.57 19.05
CA ILE A 444 -0.73 -6.09 19.72
C ILE A 444 -1.69 -6.55 18.63
N ALA A 445 -1.90 -7.86 18.50
CA ALA A 445 -2.81 -8.43 17.51
C ALA A 445 -4.06 -9.01 18.19
N GLY A 446 -5.24 -8.80 17.60
CA GLY A 446 -6.52 -9.25 18.12
C GLY A 446 -7.69 -8.80 17.27
N GLU A 447 -8.90 -8.82 17.81
CA GLU A 447 -10.08 -8.24 17.14
C GLU A 447 -10.85 -7.39 18.14
N TRP A 448 -10.84 -6.07 17.94
CA TRP A 448 -11.63 -5.13 18.73
C TRP A 448 -12.62 -4.40 17.85
N LYS A 449 -13.91 -4.52 18.16
CA LYS A 449 -15.00 -4.07 17.30
C LYS A 449 -15.70 -2.85 17.90
N ALA A 450 -15.99 -1.86 17.06
CA ALA A 450 -16.82 -0.72 17.40
C ALA A 450 -17.85 -0.48 16.29
N ALA A 451 -19.10 -0.27 16.69
CA ALA A 451 -20.15 0.20 15.78
C ALA A 451 -20.25 1.72 15.91
N CYS A 452 -20.16 2.42 14.78
CA CYS A 452 -20.23 3.87 14.71
C CYS A 452 -21.47 4.27 13.91
N GLU A 453 -22.33 5.08 14.51
CA GLU A 453 -23.38 5.78 13.76
C GLU A 453 -22.74 6.96 13.01
N VAL A 454 -23.11 7.12 11.75
CA VAL A 454 -22.72 8.25 10.92
C VAL A 454 -23.97 9.11 10.74
N PRO A 455 -24.12 10.20 11.53
CA PRO A 455 -25.24 11.10 11.34
C PRO A 455 -25.25 11.60 9.90
N LYS A 456 -26.44 11.75 9.33
CA LYS A 456 -26.59 12.57 8.14
C LYS A 456 -26.15 13.97 8.55
N GLY A 457 -25.06 14.47 7.97
CA GLY A 457 -24.61 15.84 8.22
C GLY A 457 -25.77 16.80 8.00
N GLU A 458 -25.87 17.82 8.84
CA GLU A 458 -26.83 18.92 8.66
C GLU A 458 -26.58 19.70 7.36
#